data_AF-A0AAJ3QZZ7-F1
#
_entry.id   AF-A0AAJ3QZZ7-F1
#
_cell.length_a   1.000
_cell.length_b   1.000
_cell.length_c   1.000
_cell.angle_alpha   90.00
_cell.angle_beta   90.00
_cell.angle_gamma   90.00
#
_symmetry.space_group_name_H-M   'P 1'
#
loop_
_entity.id
_entity.type
_entity.pdbx_description
1 polymer ?
#
loop_
_entity_poly.entity_id
_entity_poly.type
_entity_poly.pdbx_seq_one_letter_code
_entity_poly.pdbx_strand_id
1 'polypeptide(L)'
;MSRFNETETALIERLRALKAAPDMSIPLFDIGVPMNAAGFSQEEIMPALHALEQEKIITFIPGKRALPVPSSSVEVVHQRV
;
A
#
# COMPACT_ATOMS: atom_id res chain seq x y z
N MET A 1 -13.56 -2.67 -16.61
CA MET A 1 -12.94 -2.76 -15.27
C MET A 1 -13.32 -1.50 -14.51
N SER A 2 -13.51 -1.56 -13.19
CA SER A 2 -13.74 -0.37 -12.38
C SER A 2 -12.40 0.31 -12.07
N ARG A 3 -12.41 1.63 -11.86
CA ARG A 3 -11.24 2.39 -11.44
C ARG A 3 -10.61 1.85 -10.15
N PHE A 4 -11.45 1.30 -9.28
CA PHE A 4 -11.03 0.59 -8.07
C PHE A 4 -10.18 -0.65 -8.40
N ASN A 5 -10.66 -1.55 -9.26
CA ASN A 5 -9.92 -2.77 -9.61
C ASN A 5 -8.60 -2.46 -10.33
N GLU A 6 -8.55 -1.40 -11.14
CA GLU A 6 -7.31 -0.91 -11.76
C GLU A 6 -6.31 -0.44 -10.70
N THR A 7 -6.78 0.32 -9.72
CA THR A 7 -5.95 0.83 -8.62
C THR A 7 -5.42 -0.31 -7.75
N GLU A 8 -6.28 -1.28 -7.40
CA GLU A 8 -5.92 -2.47 -6.64
C GLU A 8 -4.87 -3.33 -7.35
N THR A 9 -5.06 -3.55 -8.67
CA THR A 9 -4.09 -4.30 -9.48
C THR A 9 -2.73 -3.59 -9.50
N ALA A 10 -2.71 -2.28 -9.77
CA ALA A 10 -1.48 -1.49 -9.77
C ALA A 10 -0.79 -1.51 -8.39
N LEU A 11 -1.56 -1.51 -7.31
CA LEU A 11 -1.05 -1.57 -5.94
C LEU A 11 -0.38 -2.92 -5.65
N ILE A 12 -0.99 -4.03 -6.08
CA ILE A 12 -0.41 -5.38 -5.96
C ILE A 12 0.88 -5.48 -6.78
N GLU A 13 0.87 -4.99 -8.02
CA GLU A 13 2.08 -4.95 -8.86
C GLU A 13 3.18 -4.11 -8.22
N ARG A 14 2.83 -3.00 -7.57
CA ARG A 14 3.79 -2.16 -6.83
C ARG A 14 4.40 -2.91 -5.65
N LEU A 15 3.59 -3.63 -4.86
CA LEU A 15 4.08 -4.48 -3.76
C LEU A 15 5.01 -5.59 -4.28
N ARG A 16 4.68 -6.23 -5.42
CA ARG A 16 5.57 -7.20 -6.08
C ARG A 16 6.88 -6.56 -6.53
N ALA A 17 6.83 -5.36 -7.12
CA ALA A 17 8.03 -4.64 -7.58
C ALA A 17 8.95 -4.24 -6.43
N LEU A 18 8.38 -3.95 -5.26
CA LEU A 18 9.10 -3.71 -4.00
C LEU A 18 9.63 -5.00 -3.36
N LYS A 19 9.33 -6.17 -3.93
CA LYS A 19 9.64 -7.49 -3.37
C LYS A 19 9.13 -7.62 -1.94
N ALA A 20 7.95 -7.08 -1.69
CA ALA A 20 7.34 -7.03 -0.38
C ALA A 20 7.20 -8.44 0.20
N ALA A 21 7.95 -8.74 1.25
CA ALA A 21 7.89 -10.02 1.95
C ALA A 21 6.93 -9.93 3.15
N PRO A 22 6.38 -11.06 3.63
CA PRO A 22 5.76 -11.09 4.95
C PRO A 22 6.69 -10.48 6.01
N ASP A 23 6.11 -9.77 6.98
CA ASP A 23 6.83 -9.04 8.05
C ASP A 23 7.71 -7.86 7.56
N MET A 24 7.61 -7.51 6.27
CA MET A 24 8.29 -6.33 5.72
C MET A 24 7.42 -5.10 5.89
N SER A 25 7.94 -4.12 6.64
CA SER A 25 7.34 -2.79 6.74
C SER A 25 7.72 -1.93 5.54
N ILE A 26 6.71 -1.46 4.83
CA ILE A 26 6.83 -0.60 3.65
C ILE A 26 6.23 0.78 3.99
N PRO A 27 7.01 1.86 3.87
CA PRO A 27 6.48 3.21 4.03
C PRO A 27 5.38 3.49 3.00
N LEU A 28 4.28 4.13 3.42
CA LEU A 28 3.23 4.54 2.47
C LEU A 28 3.76 5.51 1.40
N PHE A 29 4.84 6.23 1.68
CA PHE A 29 5.48 7.11 0.70
C PHE A 29 6.06 6.32 -0.50
N ASP A 30 6.66 5.16 -0.24
CA ASP A 30 7.26 4.30 -1.28
C ASP A 30 6.21 3.62 -2.18
N ILE A 31 4.95 3.63 -1.73
CA ILE A 31 3.78 3.17 -2.49
C ILE A 31 3.08 4.35 -3.15
N GLY A 32 2.75 5.39 -2.37
CA GLY A 32 1.94 6.53 -2.78
C GLY A 32 2.61 7.41 -3.84
N VAL A 33 3.93 7.63 -3.77
CA VAL A 33 4.63 8.45 -4.77
C VAL A 33 4.59 7.81 -6.16
N PRO A 34 4.94 6.53 -6.34
CA PRO A 34 4.81 5.84 -7.63
C PRO A 34 3.37 5.70 -8.11
N MET A 35 2.42 5.45 -7.20
CA MET A 35 1.00 5.37 -7.56
C MET A 35 0.47 6.72 -8.07
N ASN A 36 0.85 7.82 -7.42
CA ASN A 36 0.50 9.17 -7.89
C ASN A 36 1.16 9.49 -9.23
N ALA A 37 2.44 9.13 -9.41
CA ALA A 37 3.12 9.26 -10.70
C ALA A 37 2.48 8.42 -11.83
N ALA A 38 1.85 7.29 -11.48
CA ALA A 38 1.04 6.47 -12.40
C ALA A 38 -0.37 7.04 -12.65
N GLY A 39 -0.72 8.18 -12.04
CA GLY A 39 -1.99 8.86 -12.24
C GLY A 39 -3.13 8.40 -11.32
N PHE A 40 -2.81 7.75 -10.20
CA PHE A 40 -3.80 7.40 -9.17
C PHE A 40 -3.82 8.44 -8.06
N SER A 41 -5.01 8.91 -7.68
CA SER A 41 -5.16 9.87 -6.60
C SER A 41 -5.14 9.20 -5.23
N GLN A 42 -4.88 9.97 -4.17
CA GLN A 42 -4.95 9.45 -2.80
C GLN A 42 -6.33 8.89 -2.46
N GLU A 43 -7.41 9.50 -2.97
CA GLU A 43 -8.79 9.04 -2.77
C GLU A 43 -9.08 7.70 -3.47
N GLU A 44 -8.31 7.35 -4.50
CA GLU A 44 -8.37 6.05 -5.18
C GLU A 44 -7.49 5.01 -4.45
N ILE A 45 -6.29 5.44 -4.02
CA ILE A 45 -5.29 4.57 -3.38
C ILE A 45 -5.74 4.11 -1.99
N MET A 46 -6.33 5.01 -1.18
CA MET A 46 -6.69 4.70 0.20
C MET A 46 -7.74 3.58 0.31
N PRO A 47 -8.87 3.60 -0.42
CA PRO A 47 -9.82 2.49 -0.42
C PRO A 47 -9.20 1.16 -0.88
N ALA A 48 -8.32 1.18 -1.88
CA ALA A 48 -7.65 -0.02 -2.35
C ALA A 48 -6.70 -0.61 -1.28
N LEU A 49 -5.93 0.23 -0.59
CA LEU A 49 -5.11 -0.22 0.55
C LEU A 49 -5.97 -0.81 1.67
N HIS A 50 -7.12 -0.20 1.99
CA HIS A 50 -8.03 -0.73 3.00
C HIS A 50 -8.62 -2.09 2.58
N ALA A 51 -8.94 -2.30 1.30
CA ALA A 51 -9.38 -3.60 0.82
C ALA A 51 -8.29 -4.66 0.98
N LEU A 52 -7.04 -4.35 0.61
CA LEU A 52 -5.91 -5.27 0.83
C LEU A 52 -5.69 -5.60 2.32
N GLU A 53 -5.96 -4.65 3.23
CA GLU A 53 -5.95 -4.91 4.67
C GLU A 53 -7.09 -5.84 5.10
N GLN A 54 -8.31 -5.64 4.59
CA GLN A 54 -9.45 -6.51 4.86
C GLN A 54 -9.23 -7.94 4.36
N GLU A 55 -8.53 -8.09 3.23
CA GLU A 55 -8.09 -9.37 2.68
C GLU A 55 -6.87 -9.96 3.42
N LYS A 56 -6.34 -9.24 4.42
CA LYS A 56 -5.16 -9.61 5.23
C LYS A 56 -3.88 -9.75 4.42
N ILE A 57 -3.81 -9.10 3.26
CA ILE A 57 -2.60 -9.04 2.43
C ILE A 57 -1.61 -8.08 3.08
N ILE A 58 -2.10 -6.92 3.53
CA ILE A 58 -1.32 -5.93 4.27
C ILE A 58 -1.95 -5.64 5.64
N THR A 59 -1.26 -4.89 6.48
CA THR A 59 -1.78 -4.35 7.73
C THR A 59 -1.19 -2.97 7.93
N PHE A 60 -2.03 -1.98 8.25
CA PHE A 60 -1.53 -0.65 8.58
C PHE A 60 -0.85 -0.69 9.94
N ILE A 61 0.42 -0.33 9.96
CA ILE A 61 1.19 -0.17 11.18
C ILE A 61 1.28 1.32 11.48
N PRO A 62 0.73 1.79 12.61
CA PRO A 62 0.96 3.16 13.04
C PRO A 62 2.46 3.34 13.28
N GLY A 63 3.09 4.21 12.49
CA GLY A 63 4.53 4.41 12.57
C GLY A 63 4.97 4.86 13.96
N LYS A 64 6.09 4.31 14.44
CA LYS A 64 6.75 4.82 15.65
C LYS A 64 7.14 6.28 15.41
N ARG A 65 6.40 7.19 16.05
CA ARG A 65 6.62 8.63 16.02
C ARG A 65 8.01 8.97 16.53
N ALA A 66 8.97 9.13 15.62
CA ALA A 66 10.26 9.77 15.90
C ALA A 66 10.45 11.08 15.10
N LEU A 67 9.54 11.43 14.17
CA LEU A 67 9.61 12.65 13.36
C LEU A 67 8.22 13.30 13.22
N PRO A 68 8.14 14.64 13.04
CA PRO A 68 6.88 15.40 13.01
C PRO A 68 6.03 15.18 11.74
N VAL A 69 6.31 14.14 10.95
CA VAL A 69 5.50 13.75 9.79
C VAL A 69 4.64 12.54 10.15
N PRO A 70 3.37 12.46 9.72
CA PRO A 70 2.57 11.25 9.85
C PRO A 70 3.18 10.17 8.93
N SER A 71 4.20 9.48 9.44
CA SER A 71 4.85 8.37 8.73
C SER A 71 4.04 7.11 8.99
N SER A 72 2.93 6.97 8.27
CA SER A 72 2.15 5.74 8.26
C SER A 72 2.84 4.72 7.36
N SER A 73 2.99 3.48 7.83
CA SER A 73 3.60 2.37 7.08
C SER A 73 2.61 1.22 6.99
N VAL A 74 2.80 0.33 6.02
CA VAL A 74 2.04 -0.91 5.87
C VAL A 74 2.98 -2.09 5.98
N GLU A 75 2.58 -3.14 6.70
CA GLU A 75 3.28 -4.41 6.75
C GLU A 75 2.59 -5.40 5.84
N VAL A 76 3.33 -6.18 5.06
CA VAL A 76 2.72 -7.30 4.33
C VAL A 76 2.56 -8.48 5.29
N VAL A 77 1.35 -9.02 5.37
CA VAL A 77 0.98 -10.10 6.32
C VAL A 77 0.74 -11.42 5.60
N HIS A 78 0.30 -11.39 4.35
CA HIS A 78 0.19 -12.59 3.50
C HIS A 78 0.59 -12.26 2.07
N GLN A 79 1.66 -12.88 1.56
CA GLN A 79 1.89 -12.97 0.12
C GLN A 79 0.97 -14.05 -0.45
N ARG A 80 -0.25 -13.68 -0.87
CA ARG A 80 -0.94 -14.40 -1.93
C ARG A 80 -0.83 -13.58 -3.20
N VAL A 81 0.20 -13.90 -3.98
CA VAL A 81 0.45 -13.36 -5.32
C VAL A 81 0.77 -14.49 -6.27
#